data_AF-A0A5B8V9Y0-F1
#
_entry.id   AF-A0A5B8V9Y0-F1
#
_cell.length_a   1.000
_cell.length_b   1.000
_cell.length_c   1.000
_cell.angle_alpha   90.00
_cell.angle_beta   90.00
_cell.angle_gamma   90.00
#
_symmetry.space_group_name_H-M   'P 1'
#
loop_
_entity.id
_entity.type
_entity.pdbx_description
1 polymer ?
#
loop_
_entity_poly.entity_id
_entity_poly.type
_entity_poly.pdbx_seq_one_letter_code
_entity_poly.pdbx_strand_id
1 'polypeptide(L)'
;MHMNRRTAFKQLLFVSAGAALIPACMQDKNKASVILKNFSITAGQEQLLAELAETIIPKTDTPGAKDISAHLFALKMIDDCSSKEDQDKFLKGLTAFESYSNKQLGKSFTAATATERGKVLTELETQKDKDQKDDAAQFYGTVKKLTVHAYTSSQFYLTKVQVYELVPGRYHGCVPVKAGA
;
A
#
# COMPACT_ATOMS: atom_id res chain seq x y z
N MET A 1 -38.05 -48.12 -6.00
CA MET A 1 -36.67 -47.69 -5.71
C MET A 1 -36.57 -47.34 -4.23
N HIS A 2 -36.09 -48.27 -3.39
CA HIS A 2 -36.02 -48.05 -1.93
C HIS A 2 -34.71 -47.32 -1.61
N MET A 3 -34.78 -45.99 -1.47
CA MET A 3 -33.62 -45.18 -1.15
C MET A 3 -33.28 -45.32 0.34
N ASN A 4 -32.09 -45.82 0.65
CA ASN A 4 -31.65 -46.01 2.04
C ASN A 4 -31.38 -44.65 2.70
N ARG A 5 -32.13 -44.34 3.77
CA ARG A 5 -32.10 -43.04 4.47
C ARG A 5 -30.67 -42.62 4.86
N ARG A 6 -29.82 -43.57 5.26
CA ARG A 6 -28.40 -43.28 5.60
C ARG A 6 -27.58 -42.79 4.41
N THR A 7 -27.90 -43.26 3.20
CA THR A 7 -27.23 -42.85 1.96
C THR A 7 -27.67 -41.45 1.55
N ALA A 8 -28.96 -41.15 1.69
CA ALA A 8 -29.49 -39.80 1.45
C ALA A 8 -28.86 -38.76 2.39
N PHE A 9 -28.69 -39.08 3.68
CA PHE A 9 -28.02 -38.18 4.63
C PHE A 9 -26.54 -37.96 4.31
N LYS A 10 -25.82 -39.01 3.91
CA LYS A 10 -24.41 -38.88 3.49
C LYS A 10 -24.27 -38.00 2.25
N GLN A 11 -25.10 -38.23 1.25
CA GLN A 11 -25.11 -37.43 0.02
C GLN A 11 -25.47 -35.97 0.30
N LEU A 12 -26.45 -35.71 1.18
CA LEU A 12 -26.80 -34.36 1.59
C LEU A 12 -25.63 -33.65 2.28
N LEU A 13 -24.90 -34.35 3.15
CA LEU A 13 -23.68 -33.84 3.80
C LEU A 13 -22.55 -33.53 2.80
N PHE A 14 -22.32 -34.40 1.82
CA PHE A 14 -21.31 -34.15 0.78
C PHE A 14 -21.69 -32.97 -0.13
N VAL A 15 -22.97 -32.83 -0.48
CA VAL A 15 -23.45 -31.73 -1.31
C VAL A 15 -23.39 -30.40 -0.56
N SER A 16 -23.78 -30.36 0.72
CA SER A 16 -23.74 -29.13 1.52
C SER A 16 -22.31 -28.68 1.84
N ALA A 17 -21.41 -29.61 2.19
CA ALA A 17 -19.99 -29.32 2.38
C ALA A 17 -19.32 -28.88 1.07
N GLY A 18 -19.69 -29.51 -0.06
CA GLY A 18 -19.24 -29.10 -1.39
C GLY A 18 -19.67 -27.66 -1.72
N ALA A 19 -20.94 -27.32 -1.49
CA ALA A 19 -21.49 -25.99 -1.76
C ALA A 19 -20.85 -24.88 -0.90
N ALA A 20 -20.48 -25.17 0.35
CA ALA A 20 -19.85 -24.20 1.24
C ALA A 20 -18.42 -23.79 0.81
N LEU A 21 -17.73 -24.63 0.02
CA LEU A 21 -16.37 -24.37 -0.45
C LEU A 21 -16.33 -23.67 -1.83
N ILE A 22 -17.43 -23.66 -2.58
CA ILE A 22 -17.52 -23.01 -3.91
C ILE A 22 -17.17 -21.51 -3.87
N PRO A 23 -17.61 -20.71 -2.87
CA PRO A 23 -17.30 -19.27 -2.84
C PRO A 23 -15.81 -18.95 -2.73
N ALA A 24 -14.99 -19.84 -2.18
CA ALA A 24 -13.54 -19.64 -2.06
C ALA A 24 -12.83 -19.66 -3.44
N CYS A 25 -13.40 -20.36 -4.42
CA CYS A 25 -12.86 -20.41 -5.79
C CYS A 25 -13.41 -19.28 -6.68
N MET A 26 -14.44 -18.56 -6.23
CA MET A 26 -15.05 -17.42 -6.94
C MET A 26 -14.58 -16.06 -6.40
N GLN A 27 -13.50 -16.02 -5.60
CA GLN A 27 -12.91 -14.74 -5.20
C GLN A 27 -12.49 -13.98 -6.47
N ASP A 28 -13.16 -12.85 -6.71
CA ASP A 28 -12.79 -11.88 -7.72
C ASP A 28 -11.32 -11.50 -7.52
N LYS A 29 -10.44 -12.04 -8.37
CA LYS A 29 -9.01 -11.72 -8.40
C LYS A 29 -8.73 -10.24 -8.72
N ASN A 30 -9.78 -9.48 -9.04
CA ASN A 30 -9.73 -8.05 -9.35
C ASN A 30 -9.98 -7.14 -8.14
N LYS A 31 -10.25 -7.67 -6.94
CA LYS A 31 -10.46 -6.85 -5.75
C LYS A 31 -9.15 -6.54 -5.03
N ALA A 32 -9.02 -5.28 -4.62
CA ALA A 32 -7.98 -4.82 -3.70
C ALA A 32 -7.99 -5.65 -2.40
N SER A 33 -6.82 -5.85 -1.80
CA SER A 33 -6.64 -6.57 -0.54
C SER A 33 -7.08 -5.75 0.67
N VAL A 34 -7.07 -4.42 0.56
CA VAL A 34 -7.51 -3.50 1.61
C VAL A 34 -9.01 -3.22 1.56
N ILE A 35 -9.65 -3.21 2.73
CA ILE A 35 -11.05 -2.83 2.89
C ILE A 35 -11.12 -1.31 3.08
N LEU A 36 -11.73 -0.63 2.11
CA LEU A 36 -11.95 0.81 2.09
C LEU A 36 -13.45 1.11 2.26
N LYS A 37 -13.78 2.21 2.92
CA LYS A 37 -15.16 2.59 3.26
C LYS A 37 -15.76 3.59 2.28
N ASN A 38 -14.96 4.54 1.83
CA ASN A 38 -15.43 5.75 1.14
C ASN A 38 -15.15 5.73 -0.37
N PHE A 39 -14.20 4.91 -0.82
CA PHE A 39 -13.94 4.67 -2.24
C PHE A 39 -13.47 3.23 -2.50
N SER A 40 -13.33 2.87 -3.77
CA SER A 40 -12.85 1.55 -4.18
C SER A 40 -11.75 1.68 -5.22
N ILE A 41 -10.84 0.71 -5.21
CA ILE A 41 -9.78 0.55 -6.21
C ILE A 41 -9.71 -0.91 -6.68
N THR A 42 -9.13 -1.13 -7.85
CA THR A 42 -8.91 -2.47 -8.38
C THR A 42 -7.62 -3.08 -7.84
N ALA A 43 -7.47 -4.40 -7.95
CA ALA A 43 -6.21 -5.09 -7.61
C ALA A 43 -5.02 -4.55 -8.43
N GLY A 44 -5.24 -4.18 -9.71
CA GLY A 44 -4.21 -3.57 -10.55
C GLY A 44 -3.76 -2.19 -10.06
N GLN A 45 -4.70 -1.37 -9.59
CA GLN A 45 -4.40 -0.07 -8.98
C GLN A 45 -3.66 -0.22 -7.66
N GLU A 46 -4.03 -1.21 -6.83
CA GLU A 46 -3.28 -1.52 -5.62
C GLU A 46 -1.85 -1.94 -5.93
N GLN A 47 -1.67 -2.81 -6.93
CA GLN A 47 -0.34 -3.25 -7.37
C GLN A 47 0.49 -2.08 -7.91
N LEU A 48 -0.12 -1.16 -8.67
CA LEU A 48 0.54 0.07 -9.11
C LEU A 48 1.04 0.89 -7.92
N LEU A 49 0.21 1.11 -6.91
CA LEU A 49 0.59 1.82 -5.68
C LEU A 49 1.70 1.08 -4.92
N ALA A 50 1.67 -0.25 -4.88
CA ALA A 50 2.72 -1.06 -4.26
C ALA A 50 4.07 -0.88 -4.96
N GLU A 51 4.11 -0.95 -6.29
CA GLU A 51 5.33 -0.72 -7.07
C GLU A 51 5.78 0.75 -7.02
N LEU A 52 4.85 1.69 -6.93
CA LEU A 52 5.16 3.11 -6.76
C LEU A 52 5.83 3.36 -5.40
N ALA A 53 5.26 2.83 -4.31
CA ALA A 53 5.84 2.91 -2.98
C ALA A 53 7.24 2.29 -2.93
N GLU A 54 7.41 1.10 -3.51
CA GLU A 54 8.72 0.44 -3.63
C GLU A 54 9.72 1.26 -4.45
N THR A 55 9.28 1.96 -5.49
CA THR A 55 10.18 2.83 -6.26
C THR A 55 10.63 4.06 -5.44
N ILE A 56 9.78 4.57 -4.54
CA ILE A 56 10.11 5.70 -3.66
C ILE A 56 11.10 5.29 -2.57
N ILE A 57 10.89 4.13 -1.93
CA ILE A 57 11.80 3.57 -0.93
C ILE A 57 12.04 2.09 -1.29
N PRO A 58 13.06 1.82 -2.13
CA PRO A 58 13.33 0.47 -2.61
C PRO A 58 13.94 -0.41 -1.53
N LYS A 59 13.58 -1.69 -1.56
CA LYS A 59 14.27 -2.70 -0.78
C LYS A 59 15.74 -2.77 -1.18
N THR A 60 16.58 -2.84 -0.14
CA THR A 60 18.02 -3.05 -0.24
C THR A 60 18.38 -4.15 0.76
N ASP A 61 19.41 -3.96 1.57
CA ASP A 61 19.68 -4.78 2.76
C ASP A 61 18.65 -4.54 3.88
N THR A 62 17.83 -3.50 3.72
CA THR A 62 16.71 -3.16 4.61
C THR A 62 15.37 -3.30 3.89
N PRO A 63 14.27 -3.54 4.62
CA PRO A 63 12.94 -3.65 4.03
C PRO A 63 12.56 -2.42 3.22
N GLY A 64 11.95 -2.61 2.05
CA GLY A 64 11.40 -1.53 1.24
C GLY A 64 10.05 -1.02 1.75
N ALA A 65 9.53 0.04 1.13
CA ALA A 65 8.19 0.54 1.45
C ALA A 65 7.07 -0.47 1.13
N LYS A 66 7.25 -1.36 0.15
CA LYS A 66 6.28 -2.42 -0.11
C LYS A 66 6.31 -3.49 0.97
N ASP A 67 7.48 -3.83 1.51
CA ASP A 67 7.64 -4.84 2.56
C ASP A 67 6.89 -4.46 3.85
N ILE A 68 6.77 -3.16 4.15
CA ILE A 68 5.99 -2.66 5.30
C ILE A 68 4.56 -2.25 4.93
N SER A 69 4.09 -2.61 3.72
CA SER A 69 2.74 -2.27 3.24
C SER A 69 2.41 -0.77 3.23
N ALA A 70 3.38 0.10 2.93
CA ALA A 70 3.19 1.55 2.91
C ALA A 70 2.09 2.00 1.92
N HIS A 71 1.90 1.27 0.82
CA HIS A 71 0.83 1.51 -0.15
C HIS A 71 -0.57 1.28 0.44
N LEU A 72 -0.75 0.24 1.27
CA LEU A 72 -2.01 -0.02 1.97
C LEU A 72 -2.27 1.04 3.04
N PHE A 73 -1.23 1.46 3.76
CA PHE A 73 -1.31 2.58 4.69
C PHE A 73 -1.75 3.87 3.98
N ALA A 74 -1.15 4.19 2.83
CA ALA A 74 -1.52 5.37 2.06
C ALA A 74 -2.99 5.34 1.62
N LEU A 75 -3.47 4.20 1.10
CA LEU A 75 -4.88 4.02 0.77
C LEU A 75 -5.79 4.23 1.98
N LYS A 76 -5.41 3.67 3.14
CA LYS A 76 -6.20 3.80 4.36
C LYS A 76 -6.24 5.23 4.90
N MET A 77 -5.14 5.96 4.80
CA MET A 77 -5.07 7.38 5.16
C MET A 77 -5.96 8.24 4.26
N ILE A 78 -6.00 7.98 2.96
CA ILE A 78 -6.91 8.70 2.06
C ILE A 78 -8.39 8.34 2.37
N ASP A 79 -8.66 7.08 2.68
CA ASP A 79 -10.01 6.60 3.00
C ASP A 79 -10.54 7.21 4.30
N ASP A 80 -9.74 7.19 5.38
CA ASP A 80 -10.21 7.59 6.71
C ASP A 80 -9.99 9.08 7.02
N CYS A 81 -9.01 9.76 6.39
CA CYS A 81 -8.55 11.08 6.80
C CYS A 81 -8.67 12.19 5.75
N SER A 82 -9.24 11.90 4.57
CA SER A 82 -9.40 12.90 3.49
C SER A 82 -10.86 13.22 3.22
N SER A 83 -11.11 14.44 2.71
CA SER A 83 -12.44 14.83 2.26
C SER A 83 -12.86 14.03 1.02
N LYS A 84 -14.16 13.96 0.74
CA LYS A 84 -14.65 13.30 -0.50
C LYS A 84 -14.07 13.95 -1.76
N GLU A 85 -13.90 15.28 -1.74
CA GLU A 85 -13.27 16.01 -2.83
C GLU A 85 -11.82 15.57 -3.05
N ASP A 86 -11.05 15.39 -1.98
CA ASP A 86 -9.65 14.96 -2.06
C ASP A 86 -9.53 13.47 -2.45
N GLN A 87 -10.47 12.63 -2.04
CA GLN A 87 -10.57 11.24 -2.50
C GLN A 87 -10.82 11.18 -4.02
N ASP A 88 -11.71 12.03 -4.54
CA ASP A 88 -11.99 12.11 -5.98
C ASP A 88 -10.78 12.62 -6.77
N LYS A 89 -10.10 13.65 -6.25
CA LYS A 89 -8.82 14.13 -6.82
C LYS A 89 -7.77 13.03 -6.83
N PHE A 90 -7.67 12.24 -5.75
CA PHE A 90 -6.73 11.13 -5.66
C PHE A 90 -6.99 10.06 -6.72
N LEU A 91 -8.25 9.65 -6.91
CA LEU A 91 -8.61 8.66 -7.94
C LEU A 91 -8.41 9.17 -9.37
N LYS A 92 -8.75 10.44 -9.61
CA LYS A 92 -8.47 11.11 -10.89
C LYS A 92 -6.96 11.14 -11.16
N GLY A 93 -6.17 11.54 -10.18
CA GLY A 93 -4.72 11.61 -10.28
C GLY A 93 -4.06 10.24 -10.41
N LEU A 94 -4.60 9.19 -9.78
CA LEU A 94 -4.17 7.80 -9.98
C LEU A 94 -4.30 7.39 -11.45
N THR A 95 -5.45 7.66 -12.06
CA THR A 95 -5.71 7.37 -13.48
C THR A 95 -4.81 8.21 -14.41
N ALA A 96 -4.60 9.48 -14.05
CA ALA A 96 -3.71 10.37 -14.78
C ALA A 96 -2.25 9.89 -14.72
N PHE A 97 -1.78 9.44 -13.55
CA PHE A 97 -0.43 8.90 -13.37
C PHE A 97 -0.23 7.60 -14.15
N GLU A 98 -1.21 6.70 -14.17
CA GLU A 98 -1.15 5.48 -14.97
C GLU A 98 -1.05 5.81 -16.46
N SER A 99 -1.86 6.75 -16.94
CA SER A 99 -1.82 7.24 -18.32
C SER A 99 -0.50 7.92 -18.67
N TYR A 100 0.04 8.74 -17.77
CA TYR A 100 1.33 9.40 -17.92
C TYR A 100 2.46 8.38 -18.01
N SER A 101 2.50 7.43 -17.07
CA SER A 101 3.52 6.38 -17.01
C SER A 101 3.49 5.51 -18.26
N ASN A 102 2.30 5.11 -18.72
CA ASN A 102 2.13 4.36 -19.97
C ASN A 102 2.68 5.11 -21.18
N LYS A 103 2.44 6.42 -21.27
CA LYS A 103 2.95 7.26 -22.37
C LYS A 103 4.47 7.36 -22.36
N GLN A 104 5.10 7.51 -21.20
CA GLN A 104 6.56 7.62 -21.09
C GLN A 104 7.27 6.28 -21.33
N LEU A 105 6.66 5.17 -20.90
CA LEU A 105 7.31 3.86 -20.90
C LEU A 105 6.93 2.98 -22.09
N GLY A 106 5.79 3.25 -22.75
CA GLY A 106 5.19 2.37 -23.75
C GLY A 106 4.61 1.07 -23.17
N LYS A 107 4.55 0.94 -21.84
CA LYS A 107 4.07 -0.22 -21.08
C LYS A 107 3.57 0.23 -19.71
N SER A 108 2.86 -0.65 -19.00
CA SER A 108 2.38 -0.34 -17.65
C SER A 108 3.53 -0.09 -16.68
N PHE A 109 3.30 0.83 -15.74
CA PHE A 109 4.25 1.11 -14.66
C PHE A 109 4.62 -0.16 -13.89
N THR A 110 3.64 -1.04 -13.66
CA THR A 110 3.84 -2.35 -13.02
C THR A 110 4.71 -3.30 -13.84
N ALA A 111 4.68 -3.25 -15.17
CA ALA A 111 5.51 -4.07 -16.05
C ALA A 111 6.92 -3.50 -16.29
N ALA A 112 7.17 -2.25 -15.89
CA ALA A 112 8.46 -1.61 -16.06
C ALA A 112 9.48 -2.06 -15.00
N THR A 113 10.76 -1.95 -15.35
CA THR A 113 11.88 -2.21 -14.43
C THR A 113 12.01 -1.10 -13.38
N ALA A 114 12.68 -1.37 -12.25
CA ALA A 114 12.91 -0.38 -11.21
C ALA A 114 13.61 0.90 -11.74
N THR A 115 14.58 0.73 -12.64
CA THR A 115 15.28 1.86 -13.28
C THR A 115 14.35 2.69 -14.17
N GLU A 116 13.49 2.05 -14.96
CA GLU A 116 12.51 2.73 -15.81
C GLU A 116 11.48 3.51 -14.97
N ARG A 117 10.97 2.90 -13.90
CA ARG A 117 10.06 3.57 -12.96
C ARG A 117 10.71 4.77 -12.30
N GLY A 118 11.96 4.64 -11.87
CA GLY A 118 12.73 5.73 -11.26
C GLY A 118 12.89 6.94 -12.18
N LYS A 119 13.07 6.72 -13.50
CA LYS A 119 13.12 7.81 -14.50
C LYS A 119 11.79 8.57 -14.57
N VAL A 120 10.66 7.86 -14.66
CA VAL A 120 9.32 8.47 -14.68
C VAL A 120 9.09 9.34 -13.44
N LEU A 121 9.48 8.86 -12.25
CA LEU A 121 9.32 9.65 -11.02
C LEU A 121 10.24 10.87 -10.99
N THR A 122 11.46 10.76 -11.49
CA THR A 122 12.42 11.88 -11.57
C THR A 122 11.93 12.97 -12.52
N GLU A 123 11.32 12.59 -13.64
CA GLU A 123 10.70 13.52 -14.58
C GLU A 123 9.50 14.23 -13.95
N LEU A 124 8.64 13.52 -13.23
CA LEU A 124 7.52 14.12 -12.47
C LEU A 124 7.99 15.11 -11.41
N GLU A 125 9.05 14.80 -10.66
CA GLU A 125 9.61 15.75 -9.69
C GLU A 125 10.13 17.02 -10.37
N THR A 126 10.79 16.89 -11.52
CA THR A 126 11.33 18.04 -12.26
C THR A 126 10.24 18.93 -12.88
N GLN A 127 9.08 18.35 -13.21
CA GLN A 127 7.94 19.07 -13.76
C GLN A 127 7.07 19.75 -12.69
N LYS A 128 7.11 19.25 -11.45
CA LYS A 128 6.30 19.74 -10.33
C LYS A 128 6.54 21.23 -10.00
N ASP A 129 7.76 21.70 -10.25
CA ASP A 129 8.13 23.12 -10.08
C ASP A 129 7.54 24.04 -11.15
N LYS A 130 7.00 23.48 -12.24
CA LYS A 130 6.48 24.25 -13.39
C LYS A 130 4.95 24.29 -13.43
N ASP A 131 4.27 23.22 -13.06
CA ASP A 131 2.80 23.13 -13.14
C ASP A 131 2.19 22.43 -11.91
N GLN A 132 1.79 23.21 -10.90
CA GLN A 132 1.07 22.72 -9.72
C GLN A 132 -0.32 22.13 -10.02
N LYS A 133 -0.81 22.25 -11.27
CA LYS A 133 -2.16 21.80 -11.68
C LYS A 133 -2.18 20.42 -12.34
N ASP A 134 -1.04 19.75 -12.50
CA ASP A 134 -1.02 18.40 -13.08
C ASP A 134 -1.52 17.36 -12.05
N ASP A 135 -2.64 16.70 -12.38
CA ASP A 135 -3.26 15.66 -11.57
C ASP A 135 -2.28 14.49 -11.27
N ALA A 136 -1.41 14.13 -12.23
CA ALA A 136 -0.45 13.03 -12.05
C ALA A 136 0.65 13.42 -11.05
N ALA A 137 1.16 14.64 -11.13
CA ALA A 137 2.17 15.17 -10.22
C ALA A 137 1.62 15.37 -8.79
N GLN A 138 0.35 15.81 -8.67
CA GLN A 138 -0.34 15.92 -7.39
C GLN A 138 -0.54 14.55 -6.74
N PHE A 139 -1.04 13.56 -7.50
CA PHE A 139 -1.19 12.18 -7.01
C PHE A 139 0.14 11.61 -6.53
N TYR A 140 1.19 11.70 -7.36
CA TYR A 140 2.51 11.23 -6.99
C TYR A 140 3.03 11.91 -5.72
N GLY A 141 2.86 13.24 -5.60
CA GLY A 141 3.24 13.99 -4.40
C GLY A 141 2.55 13.49 -3.13
N THR A 142 1.24 13.21 -3.21
CA THR A 142 0.46 12.66 -2.10
C THR A 142 0.94 11.26 -1.72
N VAL A 143 1.10 10.36 -2.69
CA VAL A 143 1.58 8.99 -2.44
C VAL A 143 2.99 8.99 -1.87
N LYS A 144 3.89 9.83 -2.39
CA LYS A 144 5.26 9.99 -1.87
C LYS A 144 5.25 10.43 -0.41
N LYS A 145 4.48 11.47 -0.08
CA LYS A 145 4.37 11.97 1.31
C LYS A 145 3.87 10.88 2.25
N LEU A 146 2.81 10.16 1.87
CA LEU A 146 2.24 9.10 2.68
C LEU A 146 3.17 7.88 2.79
N THR A 147 3.90 7.54 1.73
CA THR A 147 4.89 6.46 1.73
C THR A 147 6.02 6.75 2.71
N VAL A 148 6.58 7.96 2.67
CA VAL A 148 7.61 8.41 3.62
C VAL A 148 7.06 8.41 5.04
N HIS A 149 5.83 8.88 5.24
CA HIS A 149 5.20 8.87 6.55
C HIS A 149 5.01 7.45 7.09
N ALA A 150 4.51 6.52 6.28
CA ALA A 150 4.35 5.11 6.64
C ALA A 150 5.69 4.48 7.01
N TYR A 151 6.74 4.76 6.24
CA TYR A 151 8.06 4.20 6.47
C TYR A 151 8.71 4.72 7.75
N THR A 152 8.72 6.04 7.94
CA THR A 152 9.31 6.69 9.11
C THR A 152 8.56 6.43 10.41
N SER A 153 7.28 6.06 10.35
CA SER A 153 6.48 5.63 11.51
C SER A 153 6.45 4.11 11.72
N SER A 154 7.07 3.33 10.83
CA SER A 154 7.08 1.87 10.92
C SER A 154 7.90 1.37 12.12
N GLN A 155 7.53 0.19 12.64
CA GLN A 155 8.31 -0.49 13.68
C GLN A 155 9.77 -0.68 13.25
N PHE A 156 10.01 -1.07 11.99
CA PHE A 156 11.37 -1.24 11.47
C PHE A 156 12.18 0.04 11.62
N TYR A 157 11.67 1.17 11.11
CA TYR A 157 12.39 2.44 11.16
C TYR A 157 12.62 2.92 12.59
N LEU A 158 11.58 2.87 13.44
CA LEU A 158 11.66 3.33 14.81
C LEU A 158 12.53 2.44 15.71
N THR A 159 12.73 1.16 15.38
CA THR A 159 13.56 0.27 16.21
C THR A 159 14.98 0.03 15.66
N LYS A 160 15.17 0.15 14.34
CA LYS A 160 16.45 -0.18 13.68
C LYS A 160 17.17 1.02 13.05
N VAL A 161 16.45 2.09 12.69
CA VAL A 161 17.03 3.25 12.01
C VAL A 161 17.17 4.44 12.96
N GLN A 162 16.05 4.94 13.50
CA GLN A 162 16.06 6.08 14.43
C GLN A 162 16.35 5.65 15.88
N VAL A 163 16.11 4.37 16.23
CA VAL A 163 16.17 3.82 17.59
C VAL A 163 15.44 4.74 18.57
N TYR A 164 14.15 4.93 18.30
CA TYR A 164 13.29 5.82 19.07
C TYR A 164 13.12 5.35 20.51
N GLU A 165 13.28 6.28 21.45
CA GLU A 165 13.03 6.08 22.87
C GLU A 165 11.87 6.98 23.30
N LEU A 166 10.79 6.36 23.79
CA LEU A 166 9.58 7.07 24.22
C LEU A 166 9.89 7.92 25.46
N VAL A 167 9.39 9.16 25.50
CA VAL A 167 9.56 10.06 26.65
C VAL A 167 8.58 9.73 27.78
N PRO A 168 9.02 9.72 29.06
CA PRO A 168 10.41 9.89 29.50
C PRO A 168 11.26 8.67 29.17
N GLY A 169 12.51 8.91 28.75
CA GLY A 169 13.47 7.84 28.47
C GLY A 169 13.76 6.97 29.70
N ARG A 170 14.63 5.97 29.53
CA ARG A 170 14.97 4.99 30.57
C ARG A 170 15.31 5.67 31.90
N TYR A 171 14.62 5.26 32.95
CA TYR A 171 14.97 5.65 34.31
C TYR A 171 16.23 4.92 34.75
N HIS A 172 17.31 5.67 35.00
CA HIS A 172 18.55 5.14 35.56
C HIS A 172 18.64 5.47 37.06
N GLY A 173 18.17 4.55 37.91
CA GLY A 173 18.07 4.78 39.37
C GLY A 173 19.40 4.80 40.13
N CYS A 174 20.47 4.23 39.56
CA CYS A 174 21.81 4.27 40.14
C CYS A 174 22.80 4.59 39.02
N VAL A 175 23.23 5.86 38.94
CA VAL A 175 24.29 6.30 38.04
C VAL A 175 25.47 6.83 38.86
N PRO A 176 26.72 6.46 38.50
CA PRO A 176 27.88 7.00 39.18
C PRO A 176 27.93 8.52 38.99
N VAL A 177 27.96 9.26 40.10
CA VAL A 177 28.11 10.72 40.09
C VAL A 177 29.59 11.04 39.84
N LYS A 178 29.89 11.91 38.88
CA LYS A 178 31.26 12.43 38.74
C LYS A 178 31.61 13.22 40.00
N ALA A 179 32.69 12.83 40.68
CA ALA A 179 33.22 13.61 41.80
C ALA A 179 33.48 15.05 41.34
N GLY A 180 32.96 16.02 42.08
CA GLY A 180 33.11 17.44 41.78
C GLY A 180 34.59 17.84 41.75
N ALA A 181 34.94 18.72 40.83
CA ALA A 181 36.24 19.40 40.79
C ALA A 181 36.38 20.39 41.95
#